data_AF-A0A6G3LRQ8-F1
#
_entry.id   AF-A0A6G3LRQ8-F1
#
_cell.length_a   1.000
_cell.length_b   1.000
_cell.length_c   1.000
_cell.angle_alpha   90.00
_cell.angle_beta   90.00
_cell.angle_gamma   90.00
#
_symmetry.space_group_name_H-M   'P 1'
#
loop_
_entity.id
_entity.type
_entity.pdbx_description
1 polymer ?
#
loop_
_entity_poly.entity_id
_entity_poly.type
_entity_poly.pdbx_seq_one_letter_code
_entity_poly.pdbx_strand_id
1 'polypeptide(L)'
;MDDPVEQAEKLLADVPLCDRCLGRLFAMLGRGLSNAERGRALKLAVLMRLHARIREGNKEALERFRAIAPNMGQPASRLYEELFGSRLEVRQCYLCDGLLDAFIEEAARKAYEALKEYNVKRFLIGVRVASKYINREEELKLRYQLKYGESLKSELKREIGKLVQARYGLEPEFSRPEGVAMIEFPEGLVEVSIRRLGVSATYRRWDRWSPIRPYEEHPLVQGLVKAFEGSSASIYGLVRDEIGVRVLGLGVPLVVEVSKPKARGALDRGDRVQVIGSELEVNDLDVEPPDQESLSRRVRLYRCVMMSESPLSEAALSL
;
A
#
# COMPACT_ATOMS: atom_id res chain seq x y z
N MET A 1 18.31 32.31 -9.48
CA MET A 1 17.28 31.26 -9.34
C MET A 1 16.72 31.11 -10.73
N ASP A 2 16.91 29.96 -11.37
CA ASP A 2 16.53 29.80 -12.77
C ASP A 2 15.01 29.90 -12.92
N ASP A 3 14.55 30.68 -13.90
CA ASP A 3 13.14 30.84 -14.25
C ASP A 3 12.56 29.47 -14.68
N PRO A 4 11.51 28.94 -14.00
CA PRO A 4 10.89 27.68 -14.36
C PRO A 4 10.41 27.61 -15.82
N VAL A 5 9.99 28.75 -16.39
CA VAL A 5 9.55 28.81 -17.80
C VAL A 5 10.75 28.66 -18.73
N GLU A 6 11.88 29.32 -18.42
CA GLU A 6 13.12 29.17 -19.20
C GLU A 6 13.69 27.75 -19.10
N GLN A 7 13.68 27.15 -17.91
CA GLN A 7 14.09 25.76 -17.74
C GLN A 7 13.18 24.79 -18.50
N ALA A 8 11.86 25.01 -18.47
CA ALA A 8 10.91 24.21 -19.24
C ALA A 8 11.14 24.35 -20.75
N GLU A 9 11.45 25.55 -21.26
CA GLU A 9 11.81 25.74 -22.67
C GLU A 9 13.08 24.98 -23.05
N LYS A 10 14.11 25.01 -22.20
CA LYS A 10 15.36 24.25 -22.40
C LYS A 10 15.09 22.74 -22.45
N LEU A 11 14.31 22.22 -21.50
CA LEU A 11 13.91 20.81 -21.47
C LEU A 11 13.17 20.40 -22.75
N LEU A 12 12.17 21.19 -23.15
CA LEU A 12 11.34 20.89 -24.33
C LEU A 12 12.10 21.06 -25.65
N ALA A 13 13.24 21.73 -25.68
CA ALA A 13 14.10 21.76 -26.85
C ALA A 13 14.83 20.43 -27.09
N ASP A 14 15.17 19.73 -26.01
CA ASP A 14 16.02 18.55 -26.07
C ASP A 14 15.22 17.26 -26.03
N VAL A 15 14.11 17.22 -25.27
CA VAL A 15 13.29 16.01 -25.12
C VAL A 15 11.78 16.28 -25.19
N PRO A 16 11.00 15.37 -25.81
CA PRO A 16 9.54 15.41 -25.76
C PRO A 16 9.02 15.05 -24.37
N LEU A 17 8.12 15.86 -23.81
CA LEU A 17 7.55 15.65 -22.48
C LEU A 17 6.04 15.87 -22.51
N CYS A 18 5.27 14.91 -21.99
CA CYS A 18 3.83 15.12 -21.76
C CYS A 18 3.60 16.12 -20.61
N ASP A 19 2.37 16.62 -20.47
CA ASP A 19 2.01 17.63 -19.47
C ASP A 19 2.35 17.12 -18.05
N ARG A 20 1.95 15.89 -17.72
CA ARG A 20 2.22 15.31 -16.41
C ARG A 20 3.71 15.16 -16.13
N CYS A 21 4.48 14.61 -17.08
CA CYS A 21 5.92 14.43 -16.92
C CYS A 21 6.67 15.76 -16.76
N LEU A 22 6.33 16.77 -17.56
CA LEU A 22 6.92 18.10 -17.40
C LEU A 22 6.55 18.70 -16.05
N GLY A 23 5.27 18.71 -15.66
CA GLY A 23 4.85 19.27 -14.38
C GLY A 23 5.48 18.57 -13.19
N ARG A 24 5.68 17.26 -13.28
CA ARG A 24 6.33 16.43 -12.25
C ARG A 24 7.77 16.85 -11.97
N LEU A 25 8.48 17.36 -12.98
CA LEU A 25 9.83 17.92 -12.83
C LEU A 25 9.86 19.25 -12.04
N PHE A 26 8.70 19.87 -11.82
CA PHE A 26 8.52 21.13 -11.09
C PHE A 26 7.50 21.00 -9.94
N ALA A 27 7.23 19.77 -9.47
CA ALA A 27 6.16 19.43 -8.51
C ALA A 27 6.17 20.18 -7.17
N MET A 28 7.28 20.79 -6.76
CA MET A 28 7.34 21.63 -5.55
C MET A 28 6.93 23.10 -5.77
N LEU A 29 6.73 23.56 -7.01
CA LEU A 29 6.38 24.94 -7.36
C LEU A 29 4.90 25.14 -7.72
N GLY A 30 4.14 25.90 -6.92
CA GLY A 30 2.71 26.11 -7.17
C GLY A 30 1.86 24.97 -6.58
N ARG A 31 1.76 24.95 -5.24
CA ARG A 31 0.99 23.96 -4.48
C ARG A 31 -0.50 24.01 -4.87
N GLY A 32 -1.18 22.87 -4.78
CA GLY A 32 -2.61 22.74 -5.12
C GLY A 32 -2.89 22.34 -6.58
N LEU A 33 -1.91 22.49 -7.48
CA LEU A 33 -2.02 22.03 -8.87
C LEU A 33 -1.59 20.57 -9.02
N SER A 34 -2.34 19.82 -9.83
CA SER A 34 -1.87 18.54 -10.38
C SER A 34 -0.64 18.76 -11.29
N ASN A 35 0.14 17.71 -11.50
CA ASN A 35 1.28 17.81 -12.42
C ASN A 35 0.84 17.99 -13.88
N ALA A 36 -0.32 17.45 -14.27
CA ALA A 36 -0.88 17.66 -15.59
C ALA A 36 -1.19 19.16 -15.82
N GLU A 37 -1.89 19.80 -14.88
CA GLU A 37 -2.17 21.24 -14.94
C GLU A 37 -0.89 22.08 -14.96
N ARG A 38 0.07 21.74 -14.09
CA ARG A 38 1.33 22.47 -13.98
C ARG A 38 2.18 22.40 -15.24
N GLY A 39 2.35 21.21 -15.80
CA GLY A 39 3.10 21.07 -17.04
C GLY A 39 2.40 21.72 -18.22
N ARG A 40 1.06 21.65 -18.28
CA ARG A 40 0.29 22.39 -19.27
C ARG A 40 0.49 23.89 -19.14
N ALA A 41 0.45 24.43 -17.91
CA ALA A 41 0.71 25.84 -17.64
C ALA A 41 2.12 26.27 -18.08
N LEU A 42 3.15 25.47 -17.77
CA LEU A 42 4.52 25.73 -18.21
C LEU A 42 4.64 25.75 -19.73
N LYS A 43 4.04 24.78 -20.42
CA LYS A 43 4.02 24.74 -21.90
C LYS A 43 3.36 25.97 -22.50
N LEU A 44 2.20 26.38 -21.96
CA LEU A 44 1.50 27.56 -22.42
C LEU A 44 2.31 28.84 -22.17
N ALA A 45 2.99 28.95 -21.02
CA ALA A 45 3.88 30.07 -20.74
C ALA A 45 5.05 30.15 -21.74
N VAL A 46 5.71 29.03 -22.02
CA VAL A 46 6.76 28.94 -23.05
C VAL A 46 6.21 29.33 -24.43
N LEU A 47 5.04 28.81 -24.79
CA LEU A 47 4.38 29.11 -26.06
C LEU A 47 4.09 30.61 -26.20
N MET A 48 3.50 31.23 -25.18
CA MET A 48 3.20 32.67 -25.19
C MET A 48 4.47 33.51 -25.29
N ARG A 49 5.53 33.13 -24.56
CA ARG A 49 6.83 33.80 -24.60
C ARG A 49 7.47 33.76 -25.99
N LEU A 50 7.48 32.59 -26.61
CA LEU A 50 8.00 32.43 -27.99
C LEU A 50 7.13 33.18 -28.99
N HIS A 51 5.80 33.09 -28.88
CA HIS A 51 4.88 33.77 -29.79
C HIS A 51 5.01 35.29 -29.72
N ALA A 52 5.15 35.87 -28.53
CA ALA A 52 5.39 37.31 -28.36
C ALA A 52 6.63 37.78 -29.15
N ARG A 53 7.74 37.03 -29.05
CA ARG A 53 8.97 37.33 -29.80
C ARG A 53 8.80 37.14 -31.31
N ILE A 54 8.04 36.13 -31.73
CA ILE A 54 7.72 35.90 -33.16
C ILE A 54 6.94 37.09 -33.72
N ARG A 55 5.97 37.63 -32.95
CA ARG A 55 5.17 38.82 -33.30
C ARG A 55 6.03 40.08 -33.46
N GLU A 56 7.16 40.17 -32.76
CA GLU A 56 8.16 41.24 -32.89
C GLU A 56 9.11 41.02 -34.10
N GLY A 57 8.89 39.98 -34.91
CA GLY A 57 9.71 39.66 -36.07
C GLY A 57 10.98 38.87 -35.75
N ASN A 58 11.10 38.29 -34.55
CA ASN A 58 12.26 37.50 -34.17
C ASN A 58 12.28 36.13 -34.88
N LYS A 59 13.11 36.00 -35.93
CA LYS A 59 13.28 34.76 -36.70
C LYS A 59 13.84 33.60 -35.87
N GLU A 60 14.71 33.87 -34.92
CA GLU A 60 15.28 32.84 -34.04
C GLU A 60 14.19 32.20 -33.16
N ALA A 61 13.26 33.02 -32.64
CA ALA A 61 12.12 32.52 -31.87
C ALA A 61 11.19 31.64 -32.70
N LEU A 62 11.01 31.94 -34.00
CA LEU A 62 10.22 31.12 -34.91
C LEU A 62 10.85 29.74 -35.13
N GLU A 63 12.16 29.69 -35.41
CA GLU A 63 12.89 28.43 -35.57
C GLU A 63 12.92 27.63 -34.26
N ARG A 64 13.10 28.32 -33.13
CA ARG A 64 13.05 27.71 -31.79
C ARG A 64 11.68 27.09 -31.51
N PHE A 65 10.60 27.80 -31.81
CA PHE A 65 9.24 27.28 -31.68
C PHE A 65 9.01 26.07 -32.59
N ARG A 66 9.49 26.13 -33.84
CA ARG A 66 9.40 25.01 -34.79
C ARG A 66 10.05 23.74 -34.25
N ALA A 67 11.20 23.86 -33.59
CA ALA A 67 11.93 22.74 -32.98
C ALA A 67 11.24 22.20 -31.71
N ILE A 68 10.68 23.08 -30.89
CA ILE A 68 10.08 22.74 -29.58
C ILE A 68 8.65 22.20 -29.72
N ALA A 69 7.85 22.69 -30.67
CA ALA A 69 6.43 22.34 -30.78
C ALA A 69 6.16 20.81 -30.81
N PRO A 70 6.91 19.97 -31.56
CA PRO A 70 6.72 18.52 -31.54
C PRO A 70 6.93 17.88 -30.16
N ASN A 71 7.83 18.46 -29.36
CA ASN A 71 8.14 18.02 -27.99
C ASN A 71 7.11 18.55 -26.96
N MET A 72 6.48 19.69 -27.25
CA MET A 72 5.43 20.30 -26.44
C MET A 72 4.09 19.58 -26.59
N GLY A 73 3.75 19.10 -27.79
CA GLY A 73 2.53 18.34 -28.07
C GLY A 73 1.29 19.23 -28.25
N GLN A 74 0.13 18.73 -27.79
CA GLN A 74 -1.20 19.35 -28.03
C GLN A 74 -1.27 20.87 -27.77
N PRO A 75 -0.63 21.44 -26.72
CA PRO A 75 -0.68 22.88 -26.49
C PRO A 75 -0.13 23.73 -27.66
N ALA A 76 0.82 23.21 -28.42
CA ALA A 76 1.43 23.91 -29.55
C ALA A 76 0.68 23.73 -30.88
N SER A 77 -0.21 22.74 -31.00
CA SER A 77 -0.77 22.32 -32.29
C SER A 77 -1.45 23.44 -33.07
N ARG A 78 -2.27 24.27 -32.41
CA ARG A 78 -3.02 25.35 -33.09
C ARG A 78 -2.10 26.42 -33.67
N LEU A 79 -1.18 26.94 -32.84
CA LEU A 79 -0.24 27.97 -33.29
C LEU A 79 0.72 27.42 -34.35
N TYR A 80 1.10 26.14 -34.25
CA TYR A 80 1.94 25.50 -35.25
C TYR A 80 1.26 25.43 -36.62
N GLU A 81 0.00 25.01 -36.67
CA GLU A 81 -0.78 24.97 -37.92
C GLU A 81 -0.97 26.36 -38.53
N GLU A 82 -1.22 27.38 -37.70
CA GLU A 82 -1.32 28.77 -38.14
C GLU A 82 0.00 29.31 -38.73
N LEU A 83 1.14 29.04 -38.10
CA LEU A 83 2.43 29.59 -38.52
C LEU A 83 3.10 28.82 -39.67
N PHE A 84 2.86 27.51 -39.77
CA PHE A 84 3.57 26.64 -40.72
C PHE A 84 2.67 25.98 -41.77
N GLY A 85 1.35 26.10 -41.65
CA GLY A 85 0.38 25.55 -42.62
C GLY A 85 0.31 24.02 -42.66
N SER A 86 0.87 23.33 -41.65
CA SER A 86 0.86 21.87 -41.56
C SER A 86 0.46 21.40 -40.15
N ARG A 87 -0.09 20.19 -40.07
CA ARG A 87 -0.44 19.58 -38.78
C ARG A 87 0.82 19.22 -38.01
N LEU A 88 0.79 19.47 -36.71
CA LEU A 88 1.90 19.14 -35.81
C LEU A 88 1.98 17.62 -35.58
N GLU A 89 3.12 17.03 -35.95
CA GLU A 89 3.47 15.67 -35.56
C GLU A 89 4.05 15.66 -34.14
N VAL A 90 3.26 15.16 -33.19
CA VAL A 90 3.66 15.11 -31.77
C VAL A 90 4.58 13.93 -31.52
N ARG A 91 5.70 14.18 -30.84
CA ARG A 91 6.64 13.13 -30.44
C ARG A 91 6.22 12.47 -29.12
N GLN A 92 6.52 11.19 -29.00
CA GLN A 92 6.24 10.41 -27.80
C GLN A 92 7.05 10.91 -26.61
N CYS A 93 6.44 11.01 -25.43
CA CYS A 93 7.12 11.48 -24.22
C CYS A 93 8.32 10.61 -23.86
N TYR A 94 9.49 11.20 -23.71
CA TYR A 94 10.72 10.51 -23.34
C TYR A 94 10.65 9.86 -21.96
N LEU A 95 9.97 10.50 -21.01
CA LEU A 95 9.94 10.05 -19.62
C LEU A 95 8.97 8.90 -19.31
N CYS A 96 7.89 8.76 -20.07
CA CYS A 96 6.85 7.76 -19.79
C CYS A 96 6.36 7.00 -21.01
N ASP A 97 6.97 7.22 -22.17
CA ASP A 97 6.56 6.63 -23.45
C ASP A 97 5.06 6.92 -23.78
N GLY A 98 4.48 8.00 -23.21
CA GLY A 98 3.07 8.34 -23.40
C GLY A 98 2.08 7.43 -22.66
N LEU A 99 2.56 6.53 -21.80
CA LEU A 99 1.74 5.51 -21.15
C LEU A 99 1.01 6.01 -19.89
N LEU A 100 1.44 7.14 -19.34
CA LEU A 100 1.20 7.45 -17.93
C LEU A 100 -0.28 7.64 -17.57
N ASP A 101 -1.05 8.38 -18.36
CA ASP A 101 -2.46 8.65 -18.04
C ASP A 101 -3.32 7.39 -18.16
N ALA A 102 -3.18 6.65 -19.28
CA ALA A 102 -3.88 5.38 -19.48
C ALA A 102 -3.49 4.34 -18.42
N PHE A 103 -2.22 4.29 -18.04
CA PHE A 103 -1.74 3.39 -16.99
C PHE A 103 -2.39 3.69 -15.63
N ILE A 104 -2.51 4.96 -15.24
CA ILE A 104 -3.11 5.34 -13.95
C ILE A 104 -4.55 4.82 -13.85
N GLU A 105 -5.34 5.00 -14.91
CA GLU A 105 -6.73 4.53 -14.95
C GLU A 105 -6.84 3.01 -14.83
N GLU A 106 -6.06 2.30 -15.64
CA GLU A 106 -6.09 0.83 -15.67
C GLU A 106 -5.53 0.23 -14.37
N ALA A 107 -4.46 0.81 -13.83
CA ALA A 107 -3.87 0.38 -12.56
C ALA A 107 -4.84 0.59 -11.39
N ALA A 108 -5.59 1.70 -11.36
CA ALA A 108 -6.60 1.94 -10.33
C ALA A 108 -7.73 0.91 -10.38
N ARG A 109 -8.18 0.54 -11.60
CA ARG A 109 -9.19 -0.52 -11.78
C ARG A 109 -8.69 -1.88 -11.28
N LYS A 110 -7.52 -2.32 -11.75
CA LYS A 110 -6.91 -3.60 -11.33
C LYS A 110 -6.63 -3.66 -9.83
N ALA A 111 -6.12 -2.56 -9.24
CA ALA A 111 -5.87 -2.47 -7.81
C ALA A 111 -7.15 -2.65 -6.99
N TYR A 112 -8.25 -2.00 -7.40
CA TYR A 112 -9.54 -2.17 -6.74
C TYR A 112 -10.06 -3.60 -6.85
N GLU A 113 -10.02 -4.21 -8.04
CA GLU A 113 -10.50 -5.58 -8.25
C GLU A 113 -9.77 -6.57 -7.33
N ALA A 114 -8.44 -6.45 -7.24
CA ALA A 114 -7.62 -7.31 -6.40
C ALA A 114 -7.85 -7.06 -4.89
N LEU A 115 -8.06 -5.81 -4.47
CA LEU A 115 -8.36 -5.47 -3.07
C LEU A 115 -9.78 -5.91 -2.66
N LYS A 116 -10.74 -5.81 -3.58
CA LYS A 116 -12.14 -6.20 -3.36
C LYS A 116 -12.28 -7.69 -3.07
N GLU A 117 -11.44 -8.55 -3.66
CA GLU A 117 -11.44 -10.00 -3.42
C GLU A 117 -11.29 -10.36 -1.92
N TYR A 118 -10.69 -9.46 -1.14
CA TYR A 118 -10.45 -9.61 0.30
C TYR A 118 -11.27 -8.63 1.16
N ASN A 119 -12.29 -7.97 0.59
CA ASN A 119 -13.13 -6.98 1.27
C ASN A 119 -12.33 -5.87 1.98
N VAL A 120 -11.20 -5.45 1.41
CA VAL A 120 -10.37 -4.38 1.98
C VAL A 120 -11.10 -3.05 1.94
N LYS A 121 -11.17 -2.36 3.09
CA LYS A 121 -11.69 -1.00 3.21
C LYS A 121 -10.58 0.03 3.32
N ARG A 122 -9.59 -0.24 4.18
CA ARG A 122 -8.42 0.64 4.39
C ARG A 122 -7.22 0.12 3.61
N PHE A 123 -6.74 0.87 2.63
CA PHE A 123 -5.75 0.38 1.67
C PHE A 123 -4.53 1.29 1.53
N LEU A 124 -3.48 0.73 0.93
CA LEU A 124 -2.31 1.49 0.49
C LEU A 124 -1.89 1.05 -0.92
N ILE A 125 -1.47 2.02 -1.73
CA ILE A 125 -0.88 1.75 -3.06
C ILE A 125 0.65 1.77 -2.96
N GLY A 126 1.24 0.65 -3.37
CA GLY A 126 2.66 0.53 -3.67
C GLY A 126 2.89 0.52 -5.17
N VAL A 127 4.03 1.06 -5.60
CA VAL A 127 4.41 1.06 -7.02
C VAL A 127 5.89 0.67 -7.13
N ARG A 128 6.19 -0.26 -8.02
CA ARG A 128 7.54 -0.58 -8.51
C ARG A 128 7.64 -0.04 -9.94
N VAL A 129 8.71 0.71 -10.22
CA VAL A 129 8.92 1.34 -11.53
C VAL A 129 10.11 0.66 -12.18
N ALA A 130 9.98 0.22 -13.42
CA ALA A 130 11.09 -0.38 -14.16
C ALA A 130 12.28 0.59 -14.29
N SER A 131 13.50 0.08 -14.11
CA SER A 131 14.73 0.89 -14.01
C SER A 131 14.95 1.82 -15.20
N LYS A 132 14.51 1.43 -16.40
CA LYS A 132 14.54 2.28 -17.61
C LYS A 132 13.95 3.68 -17.35
N TYR A 133 12.80 3.75 -16.67
CA TYR A 133 12.12 5.03 -16.43
C TYR A 133 12.74 5.83 -15.29
N ILE A 134 13.27 5.14 -14.27
CA ILE A 134 14.01 5.76 -13.17
C ILE A 134 15.27 6.43 -13.73
N ASN A 135 16.05 5.70 -14.53
CA ASN A 135 17.31 6.18 -15.09
C ASN A 135 17.10 7.40 -16.01
N ARG A 136 16.09 7.36 -16.89
CA ARG A 136 15.74 8.51 -17.76
C ARG A 136 15.38 9.76 -16.95
N GLU A 137 14.65 9.57 -15.84
CA GLU A 137 14.29 10.65 -14.94
C GLU A 137 15.51 11.24 -14.23
N GLU A 138 16.37 10.39 -13.66
CA GLU A 138 17.57 10.83 -12.94
C GLU A 138 18.56 11.53 -13.88
N GLU A 139 18.75 11.01 -15.09
CA GLU A 139 19.57 11.63 -16.14
C GLU A 139 19.11 13.05 -16.45
N LEU A 140 17.79 13.26 -16.66
CA LEU A 140 17.25 14.60 -16.89
C LEU A 140 17.39 15.51 -15.67
N LYS A 141 17.09 15.00 -14.47
CA LYS A 141 17.22 15.82 -13.25
C LYS A 141 18.65 16.30 -13.02
N LEU A 142 19.63 15.44 -13.28
CA LEU A 142 21.05 15.79 -13.18
C LEU A 142 21.47 16.78 -14.27
N ARG A 143 21.15 16.49 -15.53
CA ARG A 143 21.55 17.32 -16.69
C ARG A 143 21.05 18.77 -16.56
N TYR A 144 19.80 18.96 -16.14
CA TYR A 144 19.19 20.29 -16.01
C TYR A 144 19.16 20.81 -14.56
N GLN A 145 19.83 20.14 -13.63
CA GLN A 145 19.94 20.52 -12.22
C GLN A 145 18.57 20.83 -11.57
N LEU A 146 17.59 19.96 -11.85
CA LEU A 146 16.19 20.16 -11.45
C LEU A 146 16.01 19.85 -9.96
N LYS A 147 15.70 20.88 -9.17
CA LYS A 147 15.59 20.78 -7.69
C LYS A 147 14.17 20.52 -7.18
N TYR A 148 13.17 20.81 -7.99
CA TYR A 148 11.77 20.86 -7.56
C TYR A 148 10.93 19.68 -8.03
N GLY A 149 11.57 18.65 -8.60
CA GLY A 149 10.85 17.52 -9.19
C GLY A 149 10.51 16.43 -8.20
N GLU A 150 9.34 15.82 -8.34
CA GLU A 150 8.98 14.57 -7.65
C GLU A 150 9.29 13.35 -8.53
N SER A 151 9.34 12.15 -7.95
CA SER A 151 9.66 10.91 -8.68
C SER A 151 8.43 10.28 -9.36
N LEU A 152 8.66 9.47 -10.40
CA LEU A 152 7.57 8.83 -11.15
C LEU A 152 6.76 7.91 -10.24
N LYS A 153 7.47 7.20 -9.38
CA LYS A 153 6.91 6.34 -8.33
C LYS A 153 5.96 7.09 -7.40
N SER A 154 6.30 8.31 -7.00
CA SER A 154 5.48 9.09 -6.06
C SER A 154 4.20 9.61 -6.72
N GLU A 155 4.30 10.08 -7.97
CA GLU A 155 3.13 10.48 -8.77
C GLU A 155 2.18 9.30 -8.95
N LEU A 156 2.68 8.15 -9.42
CA LEU A 156 1.86 6.96 -9.65
C LEU A 156 1.14 6.53 -8.37
N LYS A 157 1.85 6.43 -7.23
CA LYS A 157 1.23 6.09 -5.94
C LYS A 157 0.10 7.05 -5.57
N ARG A 158 0.34 8.36 -5.70
CA ARG A 158 -0.62 9.40 -5.32
C ARG A 158 -1.85 9.41 -6.22
N GLU A 159 -1.64 9.40 -7.54
CA GLU A 159 -2.73 9.55 -8.50
C GLU A 159 -3.58 8.28 -8.59
N ILE A 160 -2.96 7.08 -8.55
CA ILE A 160 -3.71 5.81 -8.47
C ILE A 160 -4.50 5.76 -7.17
N GLY A 161 -3.91 6.12 -6.03
CA GLY A 161 -4.58 6.12 -4.73
C GLY A 161 -5.79 7.05 -4.68
N LYS A 162 -5.63 8.30 -5.16
CA LYS A 162 -6.75 9.26 -5.30
C LYS A 162 -7.86 8.72 -6.19
N LEU A 163 -7.50 8.09 -7.31
CA LEU A 163 -8.48 7.58 -8.25
C LEU A 163 -9.26 6.38 -7.65
N VAL A 164 -8.58 5.49 -6.93
CA VAL A 164 -9.24 4.38 -6.21
C VAL A 164 -10.19 4.91 -5.14
N GLN A 165 -9.75 5.89 -4.34
CA GLN A 165 -10.59 6.53 -3.33
C GLN A 165 -11.83 7.20 -3.96
N ALA A 166 -11.62 8.06 -4.96
CA ALA A 166 -12.69 8.82 -5.58
C ALA A 166 -13.72 7.94 -6.32
N ARG A 167 -13.27 6.85 -6.95
CA ARG A 167 -14.13 6.00 -7.78
C ARG A 167 -14.79 4.86 -7.01
N TYR A 168 -14.12 4.31 -6.01
CA TYR A 168 -14.56 3.09 -5.33
C TYR A 168 -14.81 3.27 -3.83
N GLY A 169 -14.47 4.42 -3.25
CA GLY A 169 -14.77 4.74 -1.85
C GLY A 169 -13.89 4.03 -0.82
N LEU A 170 -12.79 3.38 -1.24
CA LEU A 170 -11.82 2.84 -0.28
C LEU A 170 -11.05 3.98 0.39
N GLU A 171 -10.63 3.77 1.63
CA GLU A 171 -9.96 4.78 2.45
C GLU A 171 -8.43 4.55 2.46
N PRO A 172 -7.62 5.52 1.99
CA PRO A 172 -6.17 5.41 2.09
C PRO A 172 -5.70 5.41 3.55
N GLU A 173 -4.89 4.43 3.93
CA GLU A 173 -4.29 4.29 5.27
C GLU A 173 -2.79 4.00 5.14
N PHE A 174 -1.95 4.88 5.70
CA PHE A 174 -0.50 4.84 5.51
C PHE A 174 0.24 4.12 6.64
N SER A 175 -0.37 4.02 7.82
CA SER A 175 0.25 3.41 8.99
C SER A 175 -0.16 1.96 9.15
N ARG A 176 -1.48 1.68 9.16
CA ARG A 176 -2.01 0.33 9.41
C ARG A 176 -3.04 -0.11 8.35
N PRO A 177 -2.66 -0.16 7.06
CA PRO A 177 -3.57 -0.59 6.00
C PRO A 177 -4.01 -2.05 6.21
N GLU A 178 -5.23 -2.38 5.80
CA GLU A 178 -5.73 -3.76 5.77
C GLU A 178 -5.19 -4.54 4.57
N GLY A 179 -4.94 -3.85 3.46
CA GLY A 179 -4.35 -4.41 2.25
C GLY A 179 -3.46 -3.41 1.52
N VAL A 180 -2.38 -3.90 0.94
CA VAL A 180 -1.45 -3.13 0.11
C VAL A 180 -1.46 -3.70 -1.30
N ALA A 181 -1.83 -2.89 -2.29
CA ALA A 181 -1.72 -3.26 -3.71
C ALA A 181 -0.40 -2.76 -4.26
N MET A 182 0.51 -3.69 -4.59
CA MET A 182 1.80 -3.44 -5.22
C MET A 182 1.64 -3.53 -6.74
N ILE A 183 1.90 -2.43 -7.43
CA ILE A 183 1.69 -2.29 -8.87
C ILE A 183 3.03 -2.13 -9.59
N GLU A 184 3.25 -2.88 -10.66
CA GLU A 184 4.44 -2.76 -11.50
C GLU A 184 4.17 -1.86 -12.71
N PHE A 185 5.03 -0.86 -12.92
CA PHE A 185 4.99 0.01 -14.09
C PHE A 185 6.15 -0.31 -15.04
N PRO A 186 5.89 -0.50 -16.35
CA PRO A 186 4.63 -0.26 -17.08
C PRO A 186 3.71 -1.48 -17.24
N GLU A 187 4.12 -2.67 -16.80
CA GLU A 187 3.44 -3.94 -17.10
C GLU A 187 2.01 -4.00 -16.53
N GLY A 188 1.75 -3.29 -15.44
CA GLY A 188 0.45 -3.23 -14.78
C GLY A 188 0.08 -4.52 -14.07
N LEU A 189 1.07 -5.31 -13.64
CA LEU A 189 0.89 -6.43 -12.73
C LEU A 189 0.56 -5.89 -11.33
N VAL A 190 -0.43 -6.50 -10.68
CA VAL A 190 -0.90 -6.10 -9.35
C VAL A 190 -0.82 -7.29 -8.41
N GLU A 191 -0.02 -7.15 -7.36
CA GLU A 191 0.08 -8.10 -6.26
C GLU A 191 -0.54 -7.49 -5.00
N VAL A 192 -1.38 -8.23 -4.30
CA VAL A 192 -1.98 -7.74 -3.04
C VAL A 192 -1.39 -8.46 -1.84
N SER A 193 -0.94 -7.67 -0.87
CA SER A 193 -0.54 -8.15 0.45
C SER A 193 -1.63 -7.77 1.46
N ILE A 194 -2.25 -8.77 2.09
CA ILE A 194 -3.29 -8.57 3.10
C ILE A 194 -2.65 -8.65 4.49
N ARG A 195 -2.86 -7.61 5.30
CA ARG A 195 -2.36 -7.57 6.67
C ARG A 195 -3.03 -8.65 7.49
N ARG A 196 -2.25 -9.39 8.27
CA ARG A 196 -2.81 -10.40 9.19
C ARG A 196 -3.64 -9.73 10.29
N LEU A 197 -4.55 -10.49 10.90
CA LEU A 197 -5.38 -10.02 12.01
C LEU A 197 -4.97 -10.80 13.27
N GLY A 198 -4.34 -10.11 14.22
CA GLY A 198 -4.09 -10.68 15.54
C GLY A 198 -5.35 -10.58 16.40
N VAL A 199 -5.74 -11.71 16.98
CA VAL A 199 -6.88 -11.85 17.88
C VAL A 199 -6.32 -12.21 19.25
N SER A 200 -6.42 -11.28 20.21
CA SER A 200 -6.13 -11.57 21.61
C SER A 200 -7.27 -12.41 22.16
N ALA A 201 -6.98 -13.58 22.72
CA ALA A 201 -8.00 -14.48 23.22
C ALA A 201 -7.59 -15.17 24.52
N THR A 202 -8.60 -15.55 25.30
CA THR A 202 -8.45 -16.36 26.52
C THR A 202 -8.84 -17.79 26.20
N TYR A 203 -7.88 -18.70 26.33
CA TYR A 203 -8.06 -20.12 26.08
C TYR A 203 -8.43 -20.88 27.34
N ARG A 204 -9.49 -21.69 27.26
CA ARG A 204 -9.88 -22.65 28.30
C ARG A 204 -10.11 -24.01 27.68
N ARG A 205 -9.77 -25.06 28.42
CA ARG A 205 -9.95 -26.46 28.03
C ARG A 205 -10.26 -27.32 29.24
N TRP A 206 -11.46 -27.91 29.24
CA TRP A 206 -11.91 -28.86 30.26
C TRP A 206 -11.76 -30.32 29.84
N ASP A 207 -11.65 -30.60 28.54
CA ASP A 207 -11.17 -31.89 28.06
C ASP A 207 -9.69 -32.09 28.41
N ARG A 208 -9.23 -33.34 28.55
CA ARG A 208 -7.84 -33.66 28.91
C ARG A 208 -6.97 -34.05 27.71
N TRP A 209 -7.57 -34.39 26.58
CA TRP A 209 -6.91 -35.17 25.54
C TRP A 209 -6.63 -34.37 24.26
N SER A 210 -7.26 -33.21 24.09
CA SER A 210 -7.15 -32.36 22.91
C SER A 210 -6.45 -31.03 23.20
N PRO A 211 -5.12 -31.01 23.40
CA PRO A 211 -4.38 -29.77 23.56
C PRO A 211 -4.31 -28.98 22.24
N ILE A 212 -4.08 -27.67 22.35
CA ILE A 212 -3.85 -26.79 21.21
C ILE A 212 -2.34 -26.55 21.02
N ARG A 213 -1.87 -26.40 19.77
CA ARG A 213 -0.44 -26.16 19.48
C ARG A 213 -0.24 -25.04 18.44
N PRO A 214 0.93 -24.37 18.43
CA PRO A 214 1.19 -23.18 17.60
C PRO A 214 1.02 -23.33 16.08
N TYR A 215 1.02 -24.55 15.55
CA TYR A 215 0.97 -24.83 14.10
C TYR A 215 0.09 -26.04 13.75
N GLU A 216 -0.79 -26.46 14.65
CA GLU A 216 -1.69 -27.60 14.40
C GLU A 216 -3.09 -27.14 13.99
N GLU A 217 -3.74 -27.92 13.13
CA GLU A 217 -5.14 -27.72 12.76
C GLU A 217 -6.06 -28.14 13.92
N HIS A 218 -6.22 -27.25 14.89
CA HIS A 218 -7.17 -27.45 15.98
C HIS A 218 -8.55 -26.86 15.62
N PRO A 219 -9.66 -27.55 15.93
CA PRO A 219 -11.02 -27.08 15.62
C PRO A 219 -11.34 -25.65 16.10
N LEU A 220 -10.79 -25.22 17.24
CA LEU A 220 -10.92 -23.82 17.72
C LEU A 220 -10.27 -22.80 16.78
N VAL A 221 -9.05 -23.10 16.33
CA VAL A 221 -8.29 -22.24 15.41
C VAL A 221 -9.01 -22.18 14.07
N GLN A 222 -9.50 -23.33 13.59
CA GLN A 222 -10.32 -23.42 12.40
C GLN A 222 -11.64 -22.66 12.53
N GLY A 223 -12.22 -22.60 13.74
CA GLY A 223 -13.37 -21.74 14.04
C GLY A 223 -13.07 -20.26 13.79
N LEU A 224 -11.92 -19.77 14.24
CA LEU A 224 -11.48 -18.39 13.96
C LEU A 224 -11.18 -18.17 12.47
N VAL A 225 -10.48 -19.10 11.81
CA VAL A 225 -10.19 -19.02 10.38
C VAL A 225 -11.50 -18.94 9.57
N LYS A 226 -12.50 -19.77 9.90
CA LYS A 226 -13.83 -19.72 9.27
C LYS A 226 -14.56 -18.42 9.56
N ALA A 227 -14.58 -17.98 10.82
CA ALA A 227 -15.27 -16.75 11.22
C ALA A 227 -14.74 -15.53 10.47
N PHE A 228 -13.42 -15.38 10.37
CA PHE A 228 -12.78 -14.26 9.66
C PHE A 228 -12.59 -14.49 8.16
N GLU A 229 -13.06 -15.61 7.62
CA GLU A 229 -12.81 -16.06 6.24
C GLU A 229 -11.32 -15.96 5.84
N GLY A 230 -10.45 -16.39 6.76
CA GLY A 230 -9.00 -16.39 6.58
C GLY A 230 -8.49 -17.64 5.85
N SER A 231 -7.20 -17.65 5.53
CA SER A 231 -6.54 -18.80 4.88
C SER A 231 -5.90 -19.79 5.86
N SER A 232 -5.42 -19.30 6.99
CA SER A 232 -4.72 -20.07 8.03
C SER A 232 -4.58 -19.22 9.29
N ALA A 233 -4.12 -19.81 10.38
CA ALA A 233 -3.80 -19.06 11.59
C ALA A 233 -2.60 -19.66 12.34
N SER A 234 -1.93 -18.83 13.14
CA SER A 234 -0.81 -19.21 14.00
C SER A 234 -1.02 -18.70 15.42
N ILE A 235 -0.57 -19.47 16.42
CA ILE A 235 -0.80 -19.14 17.82
C ILE A 235 0.50 -18.66 18.46
N TYR A 236 0.41 -17.55 19.17
CA TYR A 236 1.47 -16.93 19.96
C TYR A 236 1.03 -16.85 21.41
N GLY A 237 1.98 -16.88 22.34
CA GLY A 237 1.65 -16.78 23.77
C GLY A 237 1.37 -18.09 24.48
N LEU A 238 1.21 -19.18 23.73
CA LEU A 238 1.00 -20.50 24.30
C LEU A 238 2.33 -21.18 24.60
N VAL A 239 2.68 -21.28 25.88
CA VAL A 239 3.97 -21.87 26.29
C VAL A 239 3.90 -23.39 26.38
N ARG A 240 2.83 -23.95 26.96
CA ARG A 240 2.66 -25.41 27.08
C ARG A 240 1.19 -25.75 27.26
N ASP A 241 0.69 -26.68 26.45
CA ASP A 241 -0.62 -27.30 26.63
C ASP A 241 -0.45 -28.81 26.48
N GLU A 242 -0.64 -29.56 27.57
CA GLU A 242 -0.28 -30.98 27.65
C GLU A 242 -1.51 -31.88 27.66
N ILE A 243 -1.33 -33.07 27.07
CA ILE A 243 -2.27 -34.18 27.23
C ILE A 243 -2.34 -34.56 28.73
N GLY A 244 -3.54 -34.87 29.20
CA GLY A 244 -3.83 -35.20 30.60
C GLY A 244 -4.11 -33.98 31.49
N VAL A 245 -3.73 -32.78 31.08
CA VAL A 245 -3.91 -31.53 31.84
C VAL A 245 -5.19 -30.83 31.39
N ARG A 246 -5.81 -30.01 32.26
CA ARG A 246 -6.92 -29.11 31.91
C ARG A 246 -6.49 -27.67 32.10
N VAL A 247 -7.02 -26.77 31.29
CA VAL A 247 -6.84 -25.31 31.38
C VAL A 247 -8.15 -24.70 31.86
N LEU A 248 -8.24 -24.38 33.15
CA LEU A 248 -9.48 -23.93 33.80
C LEU A 248 -9.34 -22.51 34.36
N GLY A 249 -10.40 -22.03 35.03
CA GLY A 249 -10.40 -20.75 35.72
C GLY A 249 -10.28 -19.57 34.77
N LEU A 250 -9.32 -18.67 35.04
CA LEU A 250 -9.06 -17.50 34.20
C LEU A 250 -8.57 -17.87 32.79
N GLY A 251 -8.13 -19.10 32.57
CA GLY A 251 -7.61 -19.55 31.27
C GLY A 251 -6.20 -19.03 30.98
N VAL A 252 -5.74 -19.27 29.76
CA VAL A 252 -4.42 -18.85 29.26
C VAL A 252 -4.61 -17.75 28.21
N PRO A 253 -4.07 -16.53 28.41
CA PRO A 253 -4.11 -15.50 27.39
C PRO A 253 -3.12 -15.84 26.28
N LEU A 254 -3.59 -15.80 25.04
CA LEU A 254 -2.81 -16.05 23.83
C LEU A 254 -3.22 -15.07 22.72
N VAL A 255 -2.44 -15.02 21.64
CA VAL A 255 -2.79 -14.28 20.42
C VAL A 255 -2.86 -15.27 19.26
N VAL A 256 -3.97 -15.28 18.53
CA VAL A 256 -4.13 -16.03 17.29
C VAL A 256 -4.01 -15.06 16.12
N GLU A 257 -3.01 -15.24 15.27
CA GLU A 257 -2.82 -14.42 14.07
C GLU A 257 -3.48 -15.11 12.88
N VAL A 258 -4.56 -14.53 12.36
CA VAL A 258 -5.27 -15.03 11.18
C VAL A 258 -4.68 -14.42 9.90
N SER A 259 -4.32 -15.27 8.95
CA SER A 259 -3.76 -14.88 7.66
C SER A 259 -4.84 -14.59 6.62
N LYS A 260 -4.62 -13.54 5.82
CA LYS A 260 -5.50 -13.08 4.73
C LYS A 260 -7.01 -13.03 5.09
N PRO A 261 -7.40 -12.40 6.22
CA PRO A 261 -8.80 -12.35 6.63
C PRO A 261 -9.64 -11.51 5.65
N LYS A 262 -10.83 -11.98 5.30
CA LYS A 262 -11.81 -11.22 4.48
C LYS A 262 -12.93 -10.61 5.31
N ALA A 263 -13.21 -11.13 6.51
CA ALA A 263 -14.32 -10.69 7.35
C ALA A 263 -13.82 -10.12 8.69
N ARG A 264 -13.04 -9.03 8.66
CA ARG A 264 -12.37 -8.46 9.86
C ARG A 264 -13.29 -8.08 11.03
N GLY A 265 -14.57 -7.82 10.78
CA GLY A 265 -15.58 -7.49 11.79
C GLY A 265 -16.56 -8.62 12.09
N ALA A 266 -16.16 -9.88 11.86
CA ALA A 266 -17.03 -11.04 12.07
C ALA A 266 -17.19 -11.43 13.55
N LEU A 267 -16.24 -11.04 14.40
CA LEU A 267 -16.28 -11.24 15.85
C LEU A 267 -15.97 -9.91 16.52
N ASP A 268 -16.44 -9.77 17.75
CA ASP A 268 -16.21 -8.65 18.65
C ASP A 268 -15.65 -9.13 20.00
N ARG A 269 -15.23 -8.18 20.84
CA ARG A 269 -14.79 -8.47 22.21
C ARG A 269 -15.92 -9.15 23.01
N GLY A 270 -15.60 -10.28 23.63
CA GLY A 270 -16.52 -11.10 24.40
C GLY A 270 -17.10 -12.29 23.63
N ASP A 271 -16.96 -12.30 22.31
CA ASP A 271 -17.39 -13.45 21.51
C ASP A 271 -16.59 -14.69 21.83
N ARG A 272 -17.23 -15.86 21.66
CA ARG A 272 -16.64 -17.15 22.00
C ARG A 272 -16.67 -18.09 20.81
N VAL A 273 -15.49 -18.61 20.47
CA VAL A 273 -15.36 -19.76 19.58
C VAL A 273 -15.25 -20.99 20.45
N GLN A 274 -16.22 -21.89 20.35
CA GLN A 274 -16.31 -23.08 21.19
C GLN A 274 -16.30 -24.36 20.36
N VAL A 275 -15.65 -25.38 20.90
CA VAL A 275 -15.74 -26.76 20.41
C VAL A 275 -15.93 -27.67 21.62
N ILE A 276 -16.20 -28.95 21.40
CA ILE A 276 -16.33 -29.91 22.50
C ILE A 276 -15.04 -29.90 23.31
N GLY A 277 -15.12 -29.57 24.60
CA GLY A 277 -13.97 -29.64 25.51
C GLY A 277 -13.16 -28.36 25.68
N SER A 278 -13.35 -27.33 24.84
CA SER A 278 -12.51 -26.13 24.86
C SER A 278 -13.15 -24.89 24.22
N GLU A 279 -12.65 -23.72 24.60
CA GLU A 279 -13.11 -22.42 24.06
C GLU A 279 -11.97 -21.41 23.91
N LEU A 280 -12.19 -20.45 23.00
CA LEU A 280 -11.47 -19.19 22.90
C LEU A 280 -12.46 -18.05 23.10
N GLU A 281 -12.23 -17.22 24.11
CA GLU A 281 -12.97 -15.98 24.35
C GLU A 281 -12.17 -14.80 23.81
N VAL A 282 -12.74 -14.03 22.88
CA VAL A 282 -12.07 -12.88 22.25
C VAL A 282 -11.95 -11.73 23.25
N ASN A 283 -10.72 -11.32 23.53
CA ASN A 283 -10.42 -10.19 24.40
C ASN A 283 -10.28 -8.88 23.62
N ASP A 284 -9.59 -8.94 22.47
CA ASP A 284 -9.31 -7.77 21.62
C ASP A 284 -8.93 -8.21 20.20
N LEU A 285 -9.01 -7.27 19.25
CA LEU A 285 -8.72 -7.48 17.83
C LEU A 285 -7.65 -6.50 17.34
N ASP A 286 -7.01 -6.85 16.24
CA ASP A 286 -5.94 -6.07 15.63
C ASP A 286 -4.69 -5.88 16.51
N VAL A 287 -4.48 -6.81 17.44
CA VAL A 287 -3.32 -6.82 18.34
C VAL A 287 -2.07 -7.38 17.66
N GLU A 288 -0.90 -6.89 18.07
CA GLU A 288 0.37 -7.47 17.64
C GLU A 288 0.73 -8.70 18.50
N PRO A 289 1.35 -9.74 17.91
CA PRO A 289 1.83 -10.87 18.68
C PRO A 289 2.83 -10.44 19.76
N PRO A 290 2.75 -11.00 20.98
CA PRO A 290 3.72 -10.70 22.04
C PRO A 290 5.12 -11.22 21.69
N ASP A 291 6.15 -10.56 22.21
CA ASP A 291 7.51 -11.07 22.18
C ASP A 291 7.66 -12.37 22.99
N GLN A 292 8.69 -13.16 22.69
CA GLN A 292 8.91 -14.44 23.40
C GLN A 292 9.27 -14.24 24.88
N GLU A 293 9.86 -13.11 25.24
CA GLU A 293 10.35 -12.85 26.60
C GLU A 293 9.21 -12.57 27.59
N SER A 294 8.15 -11.86 27.18
CA SER A 294 6.99 -11.54 28.03
C SER A 294 6.20 -12.77 28.50
N LEU A 295 6.27 -13.88 27.76
CA LEU A 295 5.49 -15.09 28.01
C LEU A 295 6.06 -15.96 29.14
N SER A 296 7.36 -15.84 29.40
CA SER A 296 8.07 -16.60 30.43
C SER A 296 7.77 -16.14 31.86
N ARG A 297 7.33 -14.88 32.03
CA ARG A 297 7.18 -14.20 33.33
C ARG A 297 5.80 -14.35 33.98
N ARG A 298 4.88 -15.12 33.38
CA ARG A 298 3.51 -15.27 33.90
C ARG A 298 3.44 -16.30 35.02
N VAL A 299 2.97 -15.87 36.20
CA VAL A 299 2.65 -16.76 37.32
C VAL A 299 1.55 -17.74 36.91
N ARG A 300 1.73 -19.01 37.23
CA ARG A 300 0.77 -20.08 36.92
C ARG A 300 0.35 -20.77 38.19
N LEU A 301 -0.95 -21.05 38.29
CA LEU A 301 -1.53 -21.78 39.41
C LEU A 301 -1.95 -23.16 38.93
N TYR A 302 -1.45 -24.18 39.60
CA TYR A 302 -1.74 -25.58 39.31
C TYR A 302 -2.53 -26.19 40.47
N ARG A 303 -3.55 -26.98 40.14
CA ARG A 303 -4.24 -27.84 41.09
C ARG A 303 -3.99 -29.29 40.70
N CYS A 304 -3.23 -29.99 41.53
CA CYS A 304 -2.84 -31.38 41.31
C CYS A 304 -3.63 -32.32 42.23
N VAL A 305 -3.94 -33.51 41.73
CA VAL A 305 -4.37 -34.64 42.56
C VAL A 305 -3.14 -35.52 42.72
N MET A 306 -2.70 -35.71 43.97
CA MET A 306 -1.53 -36.53 44.30
C MET A 306 -2.01 -37.81 44.98
N MET A 307 -1.46 -38.94 44.56
CA MET A 307 -1.70 -40.24 45.17
C MET A 307 -0.44 -40.67 45.92
N SER A 308 -0.61 -41.16 47.15
CA SER A 308 0.48 -41.69 47.97
C SER A 308 0.32 -43.20 48.10
N GLU A 309 1.44 -43.93 48.01
CA GLU A 309 1.47 -45.38 48.20
C GLU A 309 1.19 -45.78 49.66
N SER A 310 1.45 -44.86 50.60
CA SER A 310 1.17 -45.04 52.02
C SER A 310 0.06 -44.09 52.50
N PRO A 311 -0.75 -44.48 53.50
CA PRO A 311 -1.75 -43.58 54.10
C PRO A 311 -1.12 -42.28 54.60
N LEU A 312 -1.71 -41.15 54.23
CA LEU A 312 -1.27 -39.83 54.69
C LEU A 312 -2.09 -39.42 55.92
N SER A 313 -1.42 -38.91 56.96
CA SER A 313 -2.08 -38.24 58.08
C SER A 313 -2.25 -36.74 57.81
N GLU A 314 -3.18 -36.08 58.49
CA GLU A 314 -3.33 -34.61 58.39
C GLU A 314 -2.03 -33.88 58.79
N ALA A 315 -1.28 -34.41 59.76
CA ALA A 315 0.04 -33.91 60.15
C ALA A 315 1.07 -33.99 59.01
N ALA A 316 0.98 -35.00 58.14
CA ALA A 316 1.87 -35.15 56.98
C ALA A 316 1.52 -34.20 55.81
N LEU A 317 0.29 -33.65 55.79
CA LEU A 317 -0.21 -32.72 54.76
C LEU A 317 -0.09 -31.24 55.16
N SER A 318 0.11 -30.97 56.45
CA SER A 318 0.20 -29.64 57.03
C SER A 318 1.65 -29.16 57.05
N LEU A 319 2.12 -28.61 55.92
CA LEU A 319 3.39 -27.87 55.79
C LEU A 319 3.09 -26.38 55.60
#